data_AF-A0A2S5P5K7-F1
#
_entry.id   AF-A0A2S5P5K7-F1
#
_cell.length_a   1.000
_cell.length_b   1.000
_cell.length_c   1.000
_cell.angle_alpha   90.00
_cell.angle_beta   90.00
_cell.angle_gamma   90.00
#
_symmetry.space_group_name_H-M   'P 1'
#
loop_
_entity.id
_entity.type
_entity.pdbx_description
1 polymer ?
#
loop_
_entity_poly.entity_id
_entity_poly.type
_entity_poly.pdbx_seq_one_letter_code
_entity_poly.pdbx_strand_id
1 'polypeptide(L)'
;MTRWITSPRDFWTGLIYVGLGAGSLWLALGYKFGTVGRMGPGYFPRVLAVILIAIGLVSLFRAFFSKGEPVTHIAFKPLLMIVGAIVAYGLLVHTAGLIVALLVLILMGAAASSQFRFDVKAIFGMVLLVAACSAVFVKGLGLPIPLVGPWLQPLLGVLGTLR
;
A
#
# COMPACT_ATOMS: atom_id res chain seq x y z
N MET A 1 21.12 -3.63 -31.22
CA MET A 1 21.14 -3.07 -29.85
C MET A 1 22.00 -3.96 -28.96
N THR A 2 22.87 -3.34 -28.17
CA THR A 2 24.12 -3.86 -27.60
C THR A 2 23.96 -5.03 -26.61
N ARG A 3 24.82 -6.03 -26.79
CA ARG A 3 24.93 -7.39 -26.19
C ARG A 3 25.14 -7.45 -24.65
N TRP A 4 24.80 -6.41 -23.89
CA TRP A 4 25.20 -6.25 -22.47
C TRP A 4 24.05 -6.30 -21.46
N ILE A 5 22.79 -6.11 -21.89
CA ILE A 5 21.62 -6.17 -21.00
C ILE A 5 20.84 -7.43 -21.32
N THR A 6 21.02 -8.43 -20.46
CA THR A 6 20.46 -9.76 -20.66
C THR A 6 19.00 -9.84 -20.19
N SER A 7 18.59 -8.96 -19.24
CA SER A 7 17.21 -8.77 -18.78
C SER A 7 16.81 -7.28 -18.76
N PRO A 8 16.15 -6.76 -19.82
CA PRO A 8 15.68 -5.38 -19.84
C PRO A 8 14.65 -5.07 -18.74
N ARG A 9 13.80 -6.03 -18.38
CA ARG A 9 12.78 -5.86 -17.33
C ARG A 9 13.38 -5.62 -15.96
N ASP A 10 14.36 -6.43 -15.56
CA ASP A 10 14.99 -6.30 -14.24
C ASP A 10 15.80 -5.00 -14.15
N PHE A 11 16.42 -4.59 -15.26
CA PHE A 11 17.14 -3.32 -15.34
C PHE A 11 16.22 -2.13 -15.09
N TRP A 12 15.11 -2.02 -15.83
CA TRP A 12 14.17 -0.90 -15.67
C TRP A 12 13.47 -0.91 -14.31
N THR A 13 13.08 -2.09 -13.82
CA THR A 13 12.46 -2.22 -12.49
C THR A 13 13.44 -1.80 -11.38
N GLY A 14 14.69 -2.25 -11.48
CA GLY A 14 15.75 -1.88 -10.55
C GLY A 14 16.05 -0.38 -10.59
N LEU A 15 16.11 0.22 -11.78
CA LEU A 15 16.31 1.66 -11.94
C LEU A 15 15.18 2.49 -11.31
N ILE A 16 13.92 2.08 -11.51
CA ILE A 16 12.76 2.74 -10.89
C ILE A 16 12.83 2.63 -9.36
N TYR A 17 13.16 1.44 -8.83
CA TYR A 17 13.27 1.25 -7.39
C TYR A 17 14.41 2.05 -6.77
N VAL A 18 15.59 2.06 -7.38
CA VAL A 18 16.70 2.89 -6.90
C VAL A 18 16.35 4.38 -7.00
N GLY A 19 15.73 4.83 -8.10
CA GLY A 19 15.34 6.22 -8.30
C GLY A 19 14.31 6.71 -7.28
N LEU A 20 13.20 5.98 -7.12
CA LEU A 20 12.17 6.30 -6.11
C LEU A 20 12.70 6.19 -4.68
N GLY A 21 13.55 5.20 -4.42
CA GLY A 21 14.18 5.00 -3.13
C GLY A 21 15.14 6.15 -2.79
N ALA A 22 16.02 6.53 -3.71
CA ALA A 22 16.94 7.65 -3.52
C ALA A 22 16.19 8.99 -3.35
N GLY A 23 15.15 9.24 -4.15
CA GLY A 23 14.31 10.43 -4.04
C GLY A 23 13.57 10.50 -2.70
N SER A 24 12.94 9.40 -2.28
CA SER A 24 12.27 9.33 -0.98
C SER A 24 13.24 9.43 0.18
N LEU A 25 14.43 8.85 0.08
CA LEU A 25 15.51 8.99 1.07
C LEU A 25 15.93 10.46 1.19
N TRP A 26 16.18 11.12 0.05
CA TRP A 26 16.56 12.54 0.02
C TRP A 26 15.53 13.40 0.74
N LEU A 27 14.24 13.25 0.42
CA LEU A 27 13.17 14.00 1.08
C LEU A 27 13.10 13.66 2.58
N ALA A 28 13.28 12.38 2.93
CA ALA A 28 13.18 11.91 4.31
C ALA A 28 14.38 12.31 5.20
N LEU A 29 15.52 12.66 4.61
CA LEU A 29 16.68 13.18 5.34
C LEU A 29 16.37 14.53 6.03
N GLY A 30 15.47 15.33 5.47
CA GLY A 30 15.02 16.60 6.06
C GLY A 30 14.11 16.46 7.29
N TYR A 31 13.56 15.27 7.56
CA TYR A 31 12.68 15.03 8.70
C TYR A 31 13.45 14.49 9.92
N LYS A 32 12.90 14.58 11.13
CA LYS A 32 13.52 13.93 12.31
C LYS A 32 13.33 12.40 12.23
N PHE A 33 14.40 11.64 12.48
CA PHE A 33 14.35 10.17 12.48
C PHE A 33 13.63 9.63 13.72
N GLY A 34 13.87 10.23 14.90
CA GLY A 34 13.36 9.69 16.16
C GLY A 34 14.05 8.38 16.57
N THR A 35 13.40 7.60 17.43
CA THR A 35 13.89 6.29 17.91
C THR A 35 12.86 5.19 17.58
N VAL A 36 13.22 3.91 17.71
CA VAL A 36 12.31 2.78 17.42
C VAL A 36 11.04 2.83 18.27
N GLY A 37 11.16 3.24 19.54
CA GLY A 37 10.01 3.40 20.45
C GLY A 37 9.23 4.70 20.29
N ARG A 38 9.79 5.70 19.59
CA ARG A 38 9.15 6.99 19.28
C ARG A 38 9.56 7.41 17.87
N MET A 39 8.99 6.73 16.88
CA MET A 39 9.34 6.92 15.48
C MET A 39 9.03 8.36 15.06
N GLY A 40 10.05 9.06 14.57
CA GLY A 40 9.88 10.38 13.97
C GLY A 40 9.23 10.28 12.58
N PRO A 41 8.75 11.40 12.02
CA PRO A 41 8.11 11.42 10.69
C PRO A 41 9.03 10.90 9.57
N GLY A 42 10.35 10.97 9.75
CA GLY A 42 11.34 10.45 8.81
C GLY A 42 11.71 8.98 9.00
N TYR A 43 11.29 8.31 10.08
CA TYR A 43 11.71 6.93 10.35
C TYR A 43 11.25 5.96 9.25
N PHE A 44 9.93 5.87 9.08
CA PHE A 44 9.31 4.93 8.16
C PHE A 44 9.69 5.18 6.70
N PRO A 45 9.63 6.44 6.18
CA PRO A 45 10.05 6.71 4.81
C PRO A 45 11.51 6.35 4.53
N ARG A 46 12.45 6.62 5.47
CA ARG A 46 13.87 6.25 5.26
C ARG A 46 14.11 4.76 5.25
N VAL A 47 13.50 4.03 6.19
CA VAL A 47 13.67 2.57 6.25
C VAL A 47 13.13 1.93 4.97
N LEU A 48 11.94 2.32 4.53
CA LEU A 48 11.39 1.86 3.26
C LEU A 48 12.28 2.24 2.08
N ALA A 49 12.79 3.47 2.04
CA ALA A 49 13.68 3.93 0.99
C ALA A 49 14.95 3.08 0.88
N VAL A 50 15.60 2.78 2.01
CA VAL A 50 16.80 1.92 2.05
C VAL A 50 16.49 0.51 1.56
N ILE A 51 15.39 -0.08 2.00
CA ILE A 51 14.96 -1.41 1.54
C ILE A 51 14.69 -1.39 0.03
N LEU A 52 14.00 -0.36 -0.46
CA LEU A 52 13.66 -0.21 -1.88
C LEU A 52 14.92 -0.05 -2.75
N ILE A 53 15.90 0.74 -2.30
CA ILE A 53 17.22 0.87 -2.94
C ILE A 53 17.93 -0.48 -2.96
N ALA A 54 17.96 -1.20 -1.84
CA ALA A 54 18.64 -2.50 -1.76
C ALA A 54 18.04 -3.52 -2.74
N ILE A 55 16.70 -3.63 -2.79
CA ILE A 55 16.00 -4.49 -3.75
C ILE A 55 16.28 -4.03 -5.18
N GLY A 56 16.26 -2.72 -5.44
CA GLY A 56 16.56 -2.15 -6.75
C GLY A 56 17.97 -2.45 -7.24
N LEU A 57 18.97 -2.35 -6.35
CA LEU A 57 20.37 -2.72 -6.64
C LEU A 57 20.48 -4.22 -6.96
N VAL A 58 19.86 -5.10 -6.18
CA VAL A 58 19.84 -6.55 -6.46
C VAL A 58 19.23 -6.82 -7.84
N SER A 59 18.13 -6.16 -8.20
CA SER A 59 17.52 -6.29 -9.53
C SER A 59 18.43 -5.78 -10.65
N LEU A 60 19.11 -4.64 -10.45
CA LEU A 60 20.10 -4.12 -11.41
C LEU A 60 21.26 -5.09 -11.61
N PHE A 61 21.83 -5.63 -10.53
CA PHE A 61 22.87 -6.65 -10.62
C PHE A 61 22.37 -7.88 -11.39
N ARG A 62 21.20 -8.42 -11.04
CA ARG A 62 20.60 -9.57 -11.73
C ARG A 62 20.38 -9.31 -13.23
N ALA A 63 20.12 -8.08 -13.64
CA ALA A 63 19.86 -7.73 -15.03
C ALA A 63 21.05 -8.00 -15.98
N PHE A 64 22.28 -8.00 -15.45
CA PHE A 64 23.50 -8.31 -16.20
C PHE A 64 23.76 -9.81 -16.30
N PHE A 65 23.37 -10.59 -15.29
CA PHE A 65 23.66 -12.03 -15.20
C PHE A 65 22.52 -12.94 -15.67
N SER A 66 21.29 -12.44 -15.80
CA SER A 66 20.11 -13.25 -16.12
C SER A 66 19.51 -12.90 -17.48
N LYS A 67 19.14 -13.91 -18.28
CA LYS A 67 18.29 -13.73 -19.47
C LYS A 67 16.87 -13.48 -19.00
N GLY A 68 16.40 -12.25 -19.17
CA GLY A 68 15.06 -11.85 -18.78
C GLY A 68 14.18 -11.51 -19.95
N GLU A 69 12.89 -11.58 -19.71
CA GLU A 69 11.87 -11.23 -20.69
C GLU A 69 11.91 -9.73 -21.05
N PRO A 70 11.47 -9.36 -22.25
CA PRO A 70 11.29 -7.96 -22.59
C PRO A 70 10.30 -7.26 -21.65
N VAL A 71 10.46 -5.94 -21.54
CA VAL A 71 9.52 -5.07 -20.83
C VAL A 71 8.19 -5.10 -21.59
N THR A 72 7.15 -5.59 -20.94
CA THR A 72 5.77 -5.51 -21.45
C THR A 72 5.19 -4.11 -21.22
N HIS A 73 4.01 -3.83 -21.79
CA HIS A 73 3.37 -2.53 -21.64
C HIS A 73 3.07 -2.17 -20.18
N ILE A 74 3.21 -0.88 -19.86
CA ILE A 74 2.85 -0.32 -18.56
C ILE A 74 1.34 -0.45 -18.38
N ALA A 75 0.93 -1.14 -17.32
CA ALA A 75 -0.48 -1.31 -16.99
C ALA A 75 -1.02 -0.06 -16.26
N PHE A 76 -1.40 0.96 -17.02
CA PHE A 76 -1.93 2.22 -16.46
C PHE A 76 -3.22 2.05 -15.66
N LYS A 77 -4.09 1.12 -16.05
CA LYS A 77 -5.35 0.83 -15.35
C LYS A 77 -5.13 0.42 -13.89
N PRO A 78 -4.37 -0.65 -13.58
CA PRO A 78 -4.12 -1.02 -12.18
C PRO A 78 -3.32 0.04 -11.43
N LEU A 79 -2.40 0.75 -12.10
CA LEU A 79 -1.65 1.85 -11.47
C LEU A 79 -2.61 2.95 -10.96
N LEU A 80 -3.50 3.44 -11.81
CA LEU A 80 -4.48 4.47 -11.43
C LEU A 80 -5.48 3.97 -10.38
N MET A 81 -5.92 2.70 -10.47
CA MET A 81 -6.82 2.12 -9.47
C MET A 81 -6.17 2.03 -8.08
N ILE A 82 -4.90 1.60 -8.00
CA ILE A 82 -4.19 1.49 -6.71
C ILE A 82 -3.96 2.88 -6.11
N VAL A 83 -3.48 3.84 -6.90
CA VAL A 83 -3.28 5.22 -6.42
C VAL A 83 -4.61 5.83 -5.98
N GLY A 84 -5.68 5.65 -6.77
CA GLY A 84 -7.03 6.09 -6.43
C GLY A 84 -7.55 5.45 -5.14
N ALA A 85 -7.27 4.16 -4.91
CA ALA A 85 -7.65 3.46 -3.70
C ALA A 85 -6.97 4.03 -2.45
N ILE A 86 -5.67 4.36 -2.55
CA ILE A 86 -4.90 4.96 -1.44
C ILE A 86 -5.45 6.36 -1.13
N VAL A 87 -5.73 7.17 -2.14
CA VAL A 87 -6.32 8.51 -1.98
C VAL A 87 -7.72 8.40 -1.35
N ALA A 88 -8.57 7.51 -1.86
CA ALA A 88 -9.90 7.26 -1.31
C ALA A 88 -9.82 6.83 0.17
N TYR A 89 -8.92 5.90 0.51
CA TYR A 89 -8.71 5.48 1.89
C TYR A 89 -8.35 6.67 2.80
N GLY A 90 -7.42 7.52 2.38
CA GLY A 90 -7.02 8.70 3.16
C GLY A 90 -8.15 9.70 3.41
N LEU A 91 -9.08 9.85 2.46
CA LEU A 91 -10.26 10.72 2.60
C LEU A 91 -11.38 10.07 3.43
N LEU A 92 -11.59 8.76 3.24
CA LEU A 92 -12.69 8.03 3.89
C LEU A 92 -12.40 7.68 5.35
N VAL A 93 -11.12 7.46 5.71
CA VAL A 93 -10.78 7.02 7.08
C VAL A 93 -11.23 8.02 8.14
N HIS A 94 -11.22 9.32 7.82
CA HIS A 94 -11.67 10.37 8.74
C HIS A 94 -13.18 10.63 8.67
N THR A 95 -13.82 10.39 7.52
CA THR A 95 -15.24 10.74 7.27
C THR A 95 -16.20 9.55 7.46
N ALA A 96 -15.91 8.41 6.84
CA ALA A 96 -16.74 7.20 6.86
C ALA A 96 -16.29 6.17 7.92
N GLY A 97 -15.08 6.32 8.46
CA GLY A 97 -14.51 5.46 9.49
C GLY A 97 -13.67 4.33 8.91
N LEU A 98 -12.95 3.63 9.80
CA LEU A 98 -11.93 2.66 9.43
C LEU A 98 -12.48 1.48 8.60
N ILE A 99 -13.64 0.94 8.99
CA ILE A 99 -14.22 -0.25 8.33
C ILE A 99 -14.54 0.05 6.86
N VAL A 100 -15.24 1.16 6.59
CA VAL A 100 -15.64 1.54 5.24
C VAL A 100 -14.42 1.89 4.39
N ALA A 101 -13.46 2.62 4.95
CA ALA A 101 -12.21 2.95 4.26
C ALA A 101 -11.45 1.69 3.85
N LEU A 102 -11.32 0.71 4.76
CA LEU A 102 -10.67 -0.57 4.46
C LEU A 102 -11.41 -1.37 3.39
N LEU A 103 -12.75 -1.41 3.42
CA LEU A 103 -13.54 -2.09 2.40
C LEU A 103 -13.30 -1.48 1.02
N VAL A 104 -13.35 -0.15 0.90
CA VAL A 104 -13.08 0.55 -0.37
C VAL A 104 -11.66 0.27 -0.86
N LEU A 105 -10.67 0.33 0.04
CA LEU A 105 -9.28 0.05 -0.30
C LEU A 105 -9.09 -1.38 -0.84
N ILE A 106 -9.69 -2.38 -0.17
CA ILE A 106 -9.61 -3.79 -0.58
C ILE A 106 -10.36 -4.02 -1.89
N LEU A 107 -11.56 -3.46 -2.06
CA LEU A 107 -12.35 -3.63 -3.27
C LEU A 107 -11.70 -3.00 -4.50
N MET A 108 -11.17 -1.78 -4.37
CA MET A 108 -10.46 -1.12 -5.48
C MET A 108 -9.14 -1.83 -5.80
N GLY A 109 -8.41 -2.32 -4.79
CA GLY A 109 -7.22 -3.14 -4.98
C GLY A 109 -7.53 -4.48 -5.66
N ALA A 110 -8.64 -5.12 -5.27
CA ALA A 110 -9.14 -6.34 -5.89
C ALA A 110 -9.54 -6.11 -7.36
N ALA A 111 -10.24 -5.01 -7.65
CA ALA A 111 -10.64 -4.63 -9.01
C ALA A 111 -9.45 -4.29 -9.93
N ALA A 112 -8.30 -3.89 -9.36
CA ALA A 112 -7.07 -3.68 -10.11
C ALA A 112 -6.45 -5.00 -10.59
N SER A 113 -6.72 -6.13 -9.91
CA SER A 113 -6.21 -7.44 -10.30
C SER A 113 -7.11 -8.13 -11.31
N SER A 114 -6.54 -8.57 -12.44
CA SER A 114 -7.28 -9.35 -13.46
C SER A 114 -7.63 -10.77 -13.02
N GLN A 115 -7.06 -11.25 -11.91
CA GLN A 115 -7.28 -12.60 -11.39
C GLN A 115 -8.31 -12.65 -10.25
N PHE A 116 -8.94 -11.52 -9.91
CA PHE A 116 -9.90 -11.49 -8.82
C PHE A 116 -11.22 -12.17 -9.23
N ARG A 117 -11.55 -13.26 -8.54
CA ARG A 117 -12.85 -13.93 -8.63
C ARG A 117 -13.60 -13.67 -7.33
N PHE A 118 -14.85 -13.22 -7.44
CA PHE A 118 -15.76 -13.13 -6.30
C PHE A 118 -16.18 -14.53 -5.86
N ASP A 119 -15.29 -15.18 -5.13
CA ASP A 119 -15.51 -16.47 -4.50
C ASP A 119 -15.78 -16.26 -3.00
N VAL A 120 -16.43 -17.23 -2.35
CA VAL A 120 -16.68 -17.23 -0.90
C VAL A 120 -15.36 -17.07 -0.14
N LYS A 121 -14.25 -17.62 -0.67
CA LYS A 121 -12.90 -17.45 -0.13
C LYS A 121 -12.43 -15.99 -0.13
N ALA A 122 -12.73 -15.24 -1.19
CA ALA A 122 -12.34 -13.84 -1.31
C ALA A 122 -13.13 -12.95 -0.35
N ILE A 123 -14.43 -13.22 -0.19
CA ILE A 123 -15.29 -12.54 0.78
C ILE A 123 -14.80 -12.83 2.20
N PHE A 124 -14.55 -14.10 2.52
CA PHE A 124 -14.04 -14.48 3.83
C PHE A 124 -12.68 -13.83 4.13
N GLY A 125 -11.78 -13.81 3.15
CA GLY A 125 -10.49 -13.12 3.25
C GLY A 125 -10.64 -11.61 3.50
N MET A 126 -11.58 -10.95 2.81
CA MET A 126 -11.86 -9.53 3.02
C MET A 126 -12.37 -9.25 4.43
N VAL A 127 -13.36 -10.00 4.90
CA VAL A 127 -13.93 -9.84 6.25
C VAL A 127 -12.85 -10.08 7.31
N LEU A 128 -12.07 -11.16 7.17
CA LEU A 128 -10.99 -11.48 8.09
C LEU A 128 -9.92 -10.38 8.11
N LEU A 129 -9.53 -9.86 6.95
CA LEU A 129 -8.53 -8.79 6.84
C LEU A 129 -9.04 -7.50 7.49
N VAL A 130 -10.28 -7.09 7.23
CA VAL A 130 -10.89 -5.91 7.86
C VAL A 130 -10.96 -6.07 9.37
N ALA A 131 -11.38 -7.24 9.87
CA ALA A 131 -11.44 -7.53 11.28
C ALA A 131 -10.05 -7.50 11.94
N ALA A 132 -9.06 -8.14 11.32
CA ALA A 132 -7.69 -8.17 11.80
C ALA A 132 -7.06 -6.76 11.83
N CYS A 133 -7.19 -5.99 10.74
CA CYS A 133 -6.72 -4.61 10.69
C CYS A 133 -7.40 -3.76 11.76
N SER A 134 -8.73 -3.84 11.90
CA SER A 134 -9.47 -3.10 12.92
C SER A 134 -9.02 -3.47 14.34
N ALA A 135 -8.78 -4.75 14.61
CA ALA A 135 -8.28 -5.22 15.90
C ALA A 135 -6.86 -4.69 16.18
N VAL A 136 -5.97 -4.70 15.19
CA VAL A 136 -4.60 -4.16 15.32
C VAL A 136 -4.62 -2.64 15.55
N PHE A 137 -5.44 -1.89 14.82
CA PHE A 137 -5.50 -0.43 14.97
C PHE A 137 -6.08 -0.01 16.34
N VAL A 138 -7.16 -0.66 16.77
CA VAL A 138 -7.84 -0.29 18.02
C VAL A 138 -7.16 -0.89 19.24
N LYS A 139 -6.95 -2.22 19.27
CA LYS A 139 -6.39 -2.90 20.44
C LYS A 139 -4.87 -2.98 20.41
N GLY A 140 -4.27 -3.16 19.23
CA GLY A 140 -2.81 -3.28 19.11
C GLY A 140 -2.09 -1.94 19.24
N LEU A 141 -2.56 -0.92 18.53
CA LEU A 141 -1.93 0.39 18.46
C LEU A 141 -2.59 1.45 19.36
N GLY A 142 -3.80 1.19 19.87
CA GLY A 142 -4.51 2.14 20.74
C GLY A 142 -4.89 3.45 20.04
N LEU A 143 -4.99 3.46 18.72
CA LEU A 143 -5.25 4.68 17.96
C LEU A 143 -6.73 5.10 18.13
N PRO A 144 -7.02 6.36 18.48
CA PRO A 144 -8.39 6.87 18.61
C PRO A 144 -9.00 7.17 17.23
N ILE A 145 -9.06 6.15 16.37
CA ILE A 145 -9.67 6.25 15.04
C ILE A 145 -11.13 5.80 15.15
N PRO A 146 -12.09 6.56 14.59
CA PRO A 146 -13.49 6.14 14.56
C PRO A 146 -13.63 4.84 13.77
N LEU A 147 -14.00 3.76 14.47
CA LEU A 147 -14.31 2.45 13.87
C LEU A 147 -15.46 2.57 12.87
N VAL A 148 -16.48 3.32 13.27
CA VAL A 148 -17.66 3.65 12.47
C VAL A 148 -17.72 5.17 12.37
N GLY A 149 -17.68 5.70 11.15
CA GLY A 149 -17.58 7.15 10.93
C GLY A 149 -18.85 7.90 11.39
N PRO A 150 -18.73 9.22 11.64
CA PRO A 150 -19.85 10.08 12.04
C PRO A 150 -21.08 10.02 11.11
N TRP A 151 -20.90 9.65 9.84
CA TRP A 151 -22.00 9.46 8.89
C TRP A 151 -22.84 8.19 9.13
N LEU A 152 -22.27 7.15 9.74
CA LEU A 152 -22.94 5.88 10.05
C LEU A 152 -23.41 5.78 11.50
N GLN A 153 -22.88 6.62 12.39
CA GLN A 153 -23.36 6.78 13.77
C GLN A 153 -24.85 7.12 13.88
N PRO A 154 -25.45 8.03 13.07
CA PRO A 154 -26.88 8.30 13.12
C PRO A 154 -27.72 7.08 12.71
N LEU A 155 -27.26 6.26 11.77
CA LEU A 155 -27.93 5.01 11.38
C LEU A 155 -27.90 3.95 12.49
N LEU A 156 -26.78 3.83 13.21
CA LEU A 156 -26.67 2.93 14.36
C LEU A 156 -27.44 3.44 15.59
N GLY A 157 -27.52 4.77 15.77
CA GLY A 157 -28.36 5.40 16.81
C GLY A 157 -29.84 5.11 16.61
N VAL A 158 -30.31 5.18 15.35
CA VAL A 158 -31.70 4.84 14.97
C VAL A 158 -32.02 3.35 15.20
N LEU A 159 -31.06 2.45 14.97
CA LEU A 159 -31.20 1.03 15.29
C LEU A 159 -31.11 0.74 16.80
N GLY A 160 -30.40 1.58 17.56
CA GLY A 160 -30.31 1.51 19.03
C GLY A 160 -31.55 2.05 19.75
N THR A 161 -32.31 2.96 19.16
CA THR A 161 -33.59 3.46 19.68
C THR A 161 -34.78 2.51 19.49
N LEU A 162 -34.58 1.34 18.85
CA LEU A 162 -35.58 0.28 18.72
C LEU A 162 -35.39 -0.86 19.73
N ARG A 163 -34.67 -0.61 20.84
CA ARG A 163 -34.52 -1.56 21.95
C ARG A 163 -34.92 -0.93 23.28
#